data_AF-A0A6B0DGH9-F1
#
_entry.id   AF-A0A6B0DGH9-F1
#
_cell.length_a   1.000
_cell.length_b   1.000
_cell.length_c   1.000
_cell.angle_alpha   90.00
_cell.angle_beta   90.00
_cell.angle_gamma   90.00
#
_symmetry.space_group_name_H-M   'P 1'
#
loop_
_entity.id
_entity.type
_entity.pdbx_description
1 polymer ?
#
loop_
_entity_poly.entity_id
_entity_poly.type
_entity_poly.pdbx_seq_one_letter_code
_entity_poly.pdbx_strand_id
1 'polypeptide(L)'
;MINKEINLKINGIEYRIFGTVRGLVSEGDHIEKIFNEFMPDTIMLGISKEDLDGLIHYIKDPFMVDISDYEIIWGLNLQRFGKVKLPVPSYLKAVEISQKLNLKILPIDLDEKEYSDLYTKKISTFMLLRHSLRKKRLYRKKFNANNP
;
A
#
# COMPACT_ATOMS: atom_id res chain seq x y z
N MET A 1 8.79 17.00 9.36
CA MET A 1 7.67 16.23 8.76
C MET A 1 7.91 16.20 7.26
N ILE A 2 8.00 15.01 6.66
CA ILE A 2 8.03 14.90 5.19
C ILE A 2 6.64 15.26 4.70
N ASN A 3 6.54 16.13 3.70
CA ASN A 3 5.26 16.51 3.11
C ASN A 3 4.71 15.27 2.38
N LYS A 4 3.65 14.65 2.92
CA LYS A 4 3.06 13.40 2.41
C LYS A 4 2.06 13.62 1.27
N GLU A 5 1.84 14.87 0.90
CA GLU A 5 0.73 15.31 0.06
C GLU A 5 1.25 16.13 -1.12
N ILE A 6 0.72 15.84 -2.30
CA ILE A 6 0.94 16.62 -3.51
C ILE A 6 -0.41 16.97 -4.11
N ASN A 7 -0.63 18.27 -4.32
CA ASN A 7 -1.87 18.81 -4.90
C ASN A 7 -1.57 19.29 -6.31
N LEU A 8 -2.32 18.77 -7.28
CA LEU A 8 -2.14 19.07 -8.70
C LEU A 8 -3.48 19.44 -9.33
N LYS A 9 -3.44 20.32 -10.33
CA LYS A 9 -4.58 20.63 -11.18
C LYS A 9 -4.18 20.45 -12.63
N ILE A 10 -4.79 19.50 -13.33
CA ILE A 10 -4.48 19.15 -14.71
C ILE A 10 -5.79 19.17 -15.50
N ASN A 11 -5.85 19.98 -16.57
CA ASN A 11 -7.04 20.11 -17.42
C ASN A 11 -8.35 20.38 -16.66
N GLY A 12 -8.28 21.15 -15.59
CA GLY A 12 -9.44 21.47 -14.75
C GLY A 12 -9.81 20.40 -13.70
N ILE A 13 -9.15 19.24 -13.71
CA ILE A 13 -9.32 18.17 -12.72
C ILE A 13 -8.32 18.37 -11.59
N GLU A 14 -8.78 18.23 -10.34
CA GLU A 14 -7.97 18.35 -9.14
C GLU A 14 -7.57 16.97 -8.63
N TYR A 15 -6.29 16.81 -8.31
CA TYR A 15 -5.71 15.58 -7.81
C TYR A 15 -5.04 15.85 -6.46
N ARG A 16 -5.33 15.00 -5.49
CA ARG A 16 -4.70 14.98 -4.16
C ARG A 16 -3.97 13.64 -3.99
N ILE A 17 -2.66 13.65 -4.12
CA ILE A 17 -1.82 12.44 -4.08
C ILE A 17 -1.23 12.28 -2.69
N PHE A 18 -1.38 11.09 -2.09
CA PHE A 18 -0.92 10.81 -0.74
C PHE A 18 0.01 9.61 -0.66
N GLY A 19 1.18 9.82 -0.07
CA GLY A 19 2.05 8.75 0.38
C GLY A 19 1.59 8.21 1.73
N THR A 20 1.38 6.90 1.83
CA THR A 20 1.04 6.24 3.10
C THR A 20 2.11 5.27 3.56
N VAL A 21 2.19 5.05 4.87
CA VAL A 21 3.07 4.04 5.47
C VAL A 21 2.35 2.69 5.49
N ARG A 22 2.73 1.77 4.60
CA ARG A 22 2.11 0.45 4.47
C ARG A 22 2.06 -0.29 5.81
N GLY A 23 0.87 -0.64 6.27
CA GLY A 23 0.64 -1.43 7.47
C GLY A 23 0.39 -0.63 8.76
N LEU A 24 0.69 0.66 8.82
CA LEU A 24 0.48 1.45 10.04
C LEU A 24 -1.01 1.82 10.19
N VAL A 25 -1.61 1.51 11.35
CA VAL A 25 -3.06 1.71 11.57
C VAL A 25 -3.47 3.18 11.48
N SER A 26 -2.64 4.10 11.97
CA SER A 26 -2.91 5.55 11.94
C SER A 26 -3.06 6.10 10.52
N GLU A 27 -2.52 5.41 9.51
CA GLU A 27 -2.68 5.85 8.12
C GLU A 27 -4.11 5.63 7.62
N GLY A 28 -4.86 4.69 8.20
CA GLY A 28 -6.31 4.56 7.94
C GLY A 28 -7.07 5.80 8.40
N ASP A 29 -6.80 6.29 9.61
CA ASP A 29 -7.43 7.50 10.16
C ASP A 29 -7.08 8.73 9.30
N HIS A 30 -5.85 8.80 8.79
CA HIS A 30 -5.43 9.85 7.86
C HIS A 30 -6.23 9.81 6.55
N ILE A 31 -6.49 8.62 5.98
CA ILE A 31 -7.30 8.50 4.75
C ILE A 31 -8.72 9.03 4.97
N GLU A 32 -9.34 8.73 6.11
CA GLU A 32 -10.68 9.24 6.42
C GLU A 32 -10.70 10.78 6.53
N LYS A 33 -9.71 11.37 7.20
CA LYS A 33 -9.56 12.82 7.28
C LYS A 33 -9.39 13.46 5.89
N ILE A 34 -8.48 12.91 5.09
CA ILE A 34 -8.21 13.39 3.72
C ILE A 34 -9.47 13.35 2.87
N PHE A 35 -10.20 12.24 2.95
CA PHE A 35 -11.44 12.06 2.20
C PHE A 35 -12.48 13.12 2.58
N ASN A 36 -12.68 13.36 3.88
CA ASN A 36 -13.63 14.35 4.37
C ASN A 36 -13.24 15.80 3.99
N GLU A 37 -11.94 16.10 3.86
CA GLU A 37 -11.46 17.41 3.45
C GLU A 37 -11.58 17.64 1.94
N PHE A 38 -11.20 16.64 1.13
CA PHE A 38 -11.10 16.78 -0.32
C PHE A 38 -12.39 16.40 -1.06
N MET A 39 -13.20 15.51 -0.47
CA MET A 39 -14.44 14.98 -1.03
C MET A 39 -14.31 14.53 -2.50
N PRO A 40 -13.37 13.61 -2.82
CA PRO A 40 -13.16 13.17 -4.19
C PRO A 40 -14.35 12.41 -4.75
N ASP A 41 -14.57 12.55 -6.06
CA ASP A 41 -15.52 11.76 -6.85
C ASP A 41 -14.95 10.39 -7.26
N THR A 42 -13.62 10.25 -7.30
CA THR A 42 -12.90 9.02 -7.64
C THR A 42 -11.70 8.80 -6.72
N ILE A 43 -11.51 7.55 -6.28
CA ILE A 43 -10.34 7.09 -5.52
C ILE A 43 -9.42 6.27 -6.43
N MET A 44 -8.11 6.53 -6.38
CA MET A 44 -7.10 5.78 -7.13
C MET A 44 -6.10 5.17 -6.16
N LEU A 45 -5.86 3.86 -6.25
CA LEU A 45 -4.95 3.12 -5.37
C LEU A 45 -3.77 2.55 -6.17
N GLY A 46 -2.55 2.79 -5.71
CA GLY A 46 -1.32 2.23 -6.27
C GLY A 46 -1.12 0.76 -5.89
N ILE A 47 -2.07 -0.08 -6.31
CA ILE A 47 -2.09 -1.54 -6.18
C ILE A 47 -2.61 -2.14 -7.48
N SER A 48 -2.38 -3.44 -7.68
CA SER A 48 -2.89 -4.18 -8.83
C SER A 48 -4.41 -4.28 -8.79
N LYS A 49 -5.00 -4.69 -9.92
CA LYS A 49 -6.44 -4.97 -9.96
C LYS A 49 -6.80 -6.13 -9.04
N GLU A 50 -5.99 -7.18 -9.03
CA GLU A 50 -6.18 -8.37 -8.21
C GLU A 50 -6.12 -8.05 -6.70
N ASP A 51 -5.19 -7.18 -6.29
CA ASP A 51 -5.11 -6.71 -4.90
C ASP A 51 -6.36 -5.93 -4.48
N LEU A 52 -6.88 -5.06 -5.36
CA LEU A 52 -8.11 -4.32 -5.10
C LEU A 52 -9.31 -5.28 -4.96
N ASP A 53 -9.44 -6.23 -5.88
CA ASP A 53 -10.49 -7.26 -5.84
C ASP A 53 -10.39 -8.09 -4.54
N GLY A 54 -9.16 -8.44 -4.13
CA GLY A 54 -8.86 -9.11 -2.87
C GLY A 54 -9.29 -8.32 -1.64
N LEU A 55 -9.05 -7.00 -1.60
CA LEU A 55 -9.51 -6.13 -0.51
C LEU A 55 -11.03 -6.01 -0.46
N ILE A 56 -11.68 -5.88 -1.64
CA ILE A 56 -13.15 -5.85 -1.75
C ILE A 56 -13.76 -7.14 -1.20
N HIS A 57 -13.14 -8.29 -1.50
CA HIS A 57 -13.57 -9.58 -0.99
C HIS A 57 -13.31 -9.70 0.52
N TYR A 58 -12.13 -9.30 0.99
CA TYR A 58 -11.74 -9.35 2.40
C TYR A 58 -12.72 -8.60 3.32
N ILE A 59 -13.28 -7.47 2.87
CA ILE A 59 -14.28 -6.72 3.65
C ILE A 59 -15.55 -7.56 3.89
N LYS A 60 -15.92 -8.41 2.93
CA LYS A 60 -17.12 -9.26 3.02
C LYS A 60 -16.85 -10.54 3.78
N ASP A 61 -15.70 -11.17 3.52
CA ASP A 61 -15.28 -12.44 4.12
C ASP A 61 -13.77 -12.38 4.44
N PRO A 62 -13.40 -12.02 5.69
CA PRO A 62 -12.00 -11.87 6.07
C PRO A 62 -11.22 -13.19 6.00
N PHE A 63 -10.08 -13.19 5.30
CA PHE A 63 -9.21 -14.35 5.13
C PHE A 63 -7.77 -14.06 5.58
N MET A 64 -6.95 -15.10 5.74
CA MET A 64 -5.53 -14.91 6.03
C MET A 64 -4.79 -14.41 4.79
N VAL A 65 -4.26 -13.19 4.87
CA VAL A 65 -3.44 -12.58 3.82
C VAL A 65 -2.07 -13.26 3.79
N ASP A 66 -1.60 -13.63 2.61
CA ASP A 66 -0.23 -14.12 2.43
C ASP A 66 0.77 -12.96 2.64
N ILE A 67 1.86 -13.22 3.35
CA ILE A 67 2.79 -12.19 3.79
C ILE A 67 4.19 -12.55 3.33
N SER A 68 4.80 -11.67 2.55
CA SER A 68 6.19 -11.85 2.15
C SER A 68 7.15 -11.63 3.33
N ASP A 69 8.33 -12.27 3.29
CA ASP A 69 9.39 -12.04 4.29
C ASP A 69 9.76 -10.56 4.44
N TYR A 70 9.69 -9.78 3.35
CA TYR A 70 9.98 -8.35 3.39
C TYR A 70 8.93 -7.57 4.17
N GLU A 71 7.66 -7.92 4.00
CA GLU A 71 6.56 -7.33 4.77
C GLU A 71 6.61 -7.72 6.24
N ILE A 72 7.04 -8.95 6.55
CA ILE A 72 7.31 -9.37 7.93
C ILE A 72 8.42 -8.51 8.54
N ILE A 73 9.57 -8.40 7.87
CA ILE A 73 10.70 -7.57 8.35
C ILE A 73 10.27 -6.11 8.50
N TRP A 74 9.52 -5.58 7.54
CA TRP A 74 8.97 -4.23 7.56
C TRP A 74 8.04 -4.03 8.75
N GLY A 75 7.04 -4.89 8.92
CA GLY A 75 6.05 -4.80 9.99
C GLY A 75 6.68 -4.87 11.38
N LEU A 76 7.62 -5.80 11.60
CA LEU A 76 8.34 -5.92 12.86
C LEU A 76 9.12 -4.64 13.22
N ASN A 77 9.74 -3.99 12.24
CA ASN A 77 10.44 -2.73 12.48
C ASN A 77 9.49 -1.56 12.68
N LEU A 78 8.36 -1.55 11.97
CA LEU A 78 7.36 -0.50 12.00
C LEU A 78 6.58 -0.46 13.32
N GLN A 79 6.45 -1.59 14.04
CA GLN A 79 5.77 -1.68 15.33
C GLN A 79 6.27 -0.67 16.39
N ARG A 80 7.52 -0.20 16.28
CA ARG A 80 8.05 0.84 17.18
C ARG A 80 7.37 2.20 17.01
N PHE A 81 6.71 2.44 15.88
CA PHE A 81 6.05 3.71 15.54
C PHE A 81 4.53 3.65 15.72
N GLY A 82 3.97 2.47 16.02
CA GLY A 82 2.55 2.31 16.28
C GLY A 82 2.04 0.91 15.95
N LYS A 83 0.72 0.75 16.03
CA LYS A 83 0.06 -0.52 15.72
C LYS A 83 0.16 -0.81 14.22
N VAL A 84 0.59 -2.03 13.89
CA VAL A 84 0.69 -2.54 12.52
C VAL A 84 -0.40 -3.58 12.26
N LYS A 85 -1.03 -3.54 11.09
CA LYS A 85 -2.12 -4.44 10.69
C LYS A 85 -2.01 -4.82 9.21
N LEU A 86 -2.52 -6.00 8.89
CA LEU A 86 -2.86 -6.43 7.53
C LEU A 86 -4.37 -6.75 7.45
N PRO A 87 -5.02 -6.60 6.27
CA PRO A 87 -4.52 -5.91 5.08
C PRO A 87 -4.14 -4.44 5.35
N VAL A 88 -3.46 -3.81 4.39
CA VAL A 88 -2.93 -2.45 4.53
C VAL A 88 -4.03 -1.46 4.98
N PRO A 89 -3.92 -0.81 6.16
CA PRO A 89 -5.02 -0.03 6.72
C PRO A 89 -5.50 1.14 5.86
N SER A 90 -4.58 1.84 5.20
CA SER A 90 -4.91 2.95 4.31
C SER A 90 -5.74 2.49 3.09
N TYR A 91 -5.34 1.39 2.45
CA TYR A 91 -6.09 0.82 1.33
C TYR A 91 -7.44 0.25 1.77
N LEU A 92 -7.48 -0.50 2.87
CA LEU A 92 -8.71 -1.05 3.40
C LEU A 92 -9.72 0.06 3.71
N LYS A 93 -9.30 1.15 4.36
CA LYS A 93 -10.15 2.30 4.63
C LYS A 93 -10.68 2.96 3.36
N ALA A 94 -9.83 3.12 2.34
CA ALA A 94 -10.24 3.70 1.06
C ALA A 94 -11.32 2.84 0.36
N VAL A 95 -11.19 1.51 0.38
CA VAL A 95 -12.18 0.59 -0.16
C VAL A 95 -13.48 0.62 0.65
N GLU A 96 -13.42 0.64 1.98
CA GLU A 96 -14.58 0.79 2.86
C GLU A 96 -15.39 2.06 2.54
N ILE A 97 -14.69 3.21 2.39
CA ILE A 97 -15.32 4.49 2.03
C ILE A 97 -15.97 4.40 0.66
N SER A 98 -15.27 3.85 -0.33
CA SER A 98 -15.81 3.67 -1.69
C SER A 98 -17.08 2.82 -1.70
N GLN A 99 -17.10 1.69 -1.00
CA GLN A 99 -18.29 0.84 -0.91
C GLN A 99 -19.44 1.52 -0.18
N LYS A 100 -19.16 2.20 0.93
CA LYS A 100 -20.18 2.88 1.73
C LYS A 100 -20.86 4.03 0.98
N LEU A 101 -20.10 4.77 0.16
CA LEU A 101 -20.58 5.96 -0.56
C LEU A 101 -20.85 5.69 -2.04
N ASN A 102 -20.70 4.45 -2.50
CA ASN A 102 -20.82 4.06 -3.90
C ASN A 102 -19.93 4.90 -4.85
N LEU A 103 -18.70 5.19 -4.42
CA LEU A 103 -17.72 5.94 -5.20
C LEU A 103 -16.89 5.05 -6.10
N LYS A 104 -16.47 5.60 -7.24
CA LYS A 104 -15.56 4.93 -8.16
C LYS A 104 -14.19 4.75 -7.51
N ILE A 105 -13.66 3.52 -7.54
CA ILE A 105 -12.31 3.20 -7.10
C ILE A 105 -11.55 2.49 -8.23
N LEU A 106 -10.30 2.90 -8.46
CA LEU A 106 -9.48 2.43 -9.57
C LEU A 106 -8.10 1.93 -9.07
N PRO A 107 -7.65 0.74 -9.51
CA PRO A 107 -6.26 0.32 -9.35
C PRO A 107 -5.39 1.01 -10.41
N ILE A 108 -4.18 1.44 -10.04
CA ILE A 108 -3.25 2.14 -10.94
C ILE A 108 -1.86 1.51 -11.01
N ASP A 109 -1.71 0.28 -10.52
CA ASP A 109 -0.49 -0.51 -10.71
C ASP A 109 -0.68 -1.56 -11.82
N LEU A 110 0.41 -2.23 -12.19
CA LEU A 110 0.42 -3.36 -13.11
C LEU A 110 -0.49 -4.49 -12.61
N ASP A 111 -1.18 -5.16 -13.52
CA ASP A 111 -1.84 -6.42 -13.19
C ASP A 111 -0.83 -7.55 -12.96
N GLU A 112 -1.25 -8.61 -12.26
CA GLU A 112 -0.37 -9.71 -11.90
C GLU A 112 0.27 -10.42 -13.10
N LYS A 113 -0.45 -10.50 -14.22
CA LYS A 113 0.02 -11.16 -15.43
C LYS A 113 1.15 -10.35 -16.07
N GLU A 114 0.93 -9.06 -16.28
CA GLU A 114 1.91 -8.15 -16.83
C GLU A 114 3.15 -8.07 -15.94
N TYR A 115 2.94 -7.98 -14.62
CA TYR A 115 4.04 -8.04 -13.66
C TYR A 115 4.85 -9.33 -13.78
N SER A 116 4.20 -10.49 -13.85
CA SER A 116 4.86 -11.80 -13.98
C SER A 116 5.62 -11.94 -15.31
N ASP A 117 5.02 -11.48 -16.41
CA ASP A 117 5.65 -11.48 -17.74
C ASP A 117 6.91 -10.59 -17.76
N LEU A 118 6.87 -9.43 -17.10
CA LEU A 118 8.03 -8.54 -16.97
C LEU A 118 9.09 -9.13 -16.04
N TYR A 119 8.67 -9.72 -14.92
CA TYR A 119 9.57 -10.31 -13.94
C TYR A 119 10.41 -11.41 -14.57
N THR A 120 9.78 -12.35 -15.28
CA THR A 120 10.49 -13.47 -15.95
C THR A 120 11.44 -12.98 -17.04
N LYS A 121 11.09 -11.92 -17.76
CA LYS A 121 11.93 -11.35 -18.83
C LYS A 121 13.13 -10.56 -18.30
N LYS A 122 13.04 -9.98 -17.10
CA LYS A 122 14.01 -8.98 -16.61
C LYS A 122 14.83 -9.44 -15.40
N ILE A 123 14.32 -10.37 -14.60
CA ILE A 123 14.99 -10.79 -13.37
C ILE A 123 15.92 -11.97 -13.65
N SER A 124 17.22 -11.74 -13.46
CA SER A 124 18.25 -12.77 -13.61
C SER A 124 18.47 -13.57 -12.33
N THR A 125 19.04 -14.77 -12.46
CA THR A 125 19.43 -15.63 -11.32
C THR A 125 20.35 -14.91 -10.34
N PHE A 126 21.30 -14.09 -10.83
CA PHE A 126 22.19 -13.32 -9.95
C PHE A 126 21.44 -12.26 -9.12
N MET A 127 20.37 -11.68 -9.65
CA MET A 127 19.52 -10.76 -8.90
C MET A 127 18.79 -11.50 -7.77
N LEU A 128 18.30 -12.72 -8.03
CA LEU A 128 17.67 -13.56 -7.01
C LEU A 128 18.65 -13.94 -5.89
N LEU A 129 19.88 -14.32 -6.23
CA LEU A 129 20.93 -14.60 -5.23
C LEU A 129 21.24 -13.37 -4.37
N ARG A 130 21.43 -12.20 -5.00
CA ARG A 130 21.66 -10.93 -4.28
C ARG A 130 20.48 -10.56 -3.39
N HIS A 131 19.25 -10.75 -3.87
CA HIS A 131 18.03 -10.51 -3.12
C HIS A 131 17.98 -11.35 -1.83
N SER A 132 18.25 -12.66 -1.94
CA SER A 132 18.29 -13.57 -0.78
C SER A 132 19.36 -13.19 0.24
N LEU A 133 20.57 -12.82 -0.22
CA LEU A 133 21.64 -12.36 0.67
C LEU A 133 21.29 -11.04 1.37
N ARG A 134 20.67 -10.10 0.65
CA ARG A 134 20.21 -8.82 1.22
C ARG A 134 19.14 -9.04 2.28
N LYS A 135 18.16 -9.91 2.02
CA LYS A 135 17.09 -10.26 2.96
C LYS A 135 17.66 -10.73 4.30
N LYS A 136 18.63 -11.66 4.28
CA LYS A 136 19.32 -12.16 5.49
C LYS A 136 20.03 -11.04 6.27
N ARG A 137 20.60 -10.05 5.58
CA ARG A 137 21.21 -8.87 6.20
C ARG A 137 20.18 -7.94 6.83
N LEU A 138 19.06 -7.69 6.15
CA LEU A 138 17.99 -6.82 6.64
C LEU A 138 17.35 -7.37 7.91
N TYR A 139 17.12 -8.68 7.98
CA TYR A 139 16.58 -9.34 9.18
C TYR A 139 17.44 -9.08 10.44
N ARG A 140 18.75 -8.92 10.26
CA ARG A 140 19.71 -8.69 11.37
C ARG A 140 20.00 -7.21 11.62
N LYS A 141 19.54 -6.31 10.74
CA LYS A 141 19.88 -4.90 10.80
C LYS A 141 19.01 -4.22 11.86
N LYS A 142 19.65 -3.48 12.77
CA LYS A 142 18.96 -2.52 13.62
C LYS A 142 18.84 -1.19 12.88
N PHE A 143 17.61 -0.74 12.69
CA PHE A 143 17.32 0.57 12.09
C PHE A 143 17.24 1.63 13.18
N ASN A 144 18.02 2.69 13.05
CA ASN A 144 17.94 3.89 13.88
C ASN A 144 17.18 4.96 13.09
N ALA A 145 15.88 4.72 12.88
CA ALA A 145 14.98 5.67 12.23
C ALA A 145 14.19 6.43 13.30
N ASN A 146 14.03 7.74 13.11
CA ASN A 146 13.27 8.61 14.02
C ASN A 146 11.81 8.80 13.57
N ASN A 147 11.46 8.27 12.40
CA ASN A 147 10.12 8.26 11.83
C ASN A 147 9.90 6.94 11.07
N PRO A 148 8.63 6.55 10.88
CA PRO A 148 8.25 5.39 10.08
C PRO A 148 8.59 5.55 8.59
#